data_AF-A0A7L1Q1P6-F1
#
_entry.id   AF-A0A7L1Q1P6-F1
#
_cell.length_a   1.000
_cell.length_b   1.000
_cell.length_c   1.000
_cell.angle_alpha   90.00
_cell.angle_beta   90.00
_cell.angle_gamma   90.00
#
_symmetry.space_group_name_H-M   'P 1'
#
loop_
_entity.id
_entity.type
_entity.pdbx_description
1 polymer ?
#
loop_
_entity_poly.entity_id
_entity_poly.type
_entity_poly.pdbx_seq_one_letter_code
_entity_poly.pdbx_strand_id
1 'polypeptide(L)'
;GSLGLDLETAVAVTVTGNRPQKIPTRVQGPLLINQQACRALLLGRSSSGLRGLFVLPGLINADFQGEICIVAQTLFPPMHIPKGSKIAQLIPMQQLTSAMEPITNQCRGSKGFGSSGGLALLTLDLRERPVVPAVFQCQGEDLRISVLLDPGADVTIV
;
A
#
# COMPACT_ATOMS: atom_id res chain seq x y z
N GLY A 1 19.11 -7.50 -6.19
CA GLY A 1 18.34 -7.82 -4.97
C GLY A 1 16.87 -7.83 -5.31
N SER A 2 16.06 -8.67 -4.66
CA SER A 2 14.61 -8.68 -4.84
C SER A 2 13.96 -7.52 -4.09
N LEU A 3 13.00 -6.83 -4.72
CA LEU A 3 12.25 -5.74 -4.09
C LEU A 3 11.20 -6.24 -3.09
N GLY A 4 10.54 -7.36 -3.39
CA GLY A 4 9.44 -7.92 -2.60
C GLY A 4 9.80 -9.19 -1.85
N LEU A 5 9.04 -9.48 -0.79
CA LEU A 5 9.04 -10.71 -0.03
C LEU A 5 7.92 -11.62 -0.56
N ASP A 6 8.26 -12.81 -1.04
CA ASP A 6 7.28 -13.75 -1.57
C ASP A 6 6.28 -14.19 -0.49
N LEU A 7 4.99 -14.27 -0.88
CA LEU A 7 3.89 -14.63 0.00
C LEU A 7 3.25 -15.95 -0.46
N GLU A 8 3.28 -16.94 0.42
CA GLU A 8 2.84 -18.32 0.17
C GLU A 8 1.36 -18.54 0.56
N THR A 9 0.66 -19.40 -0.19
CA THR A 9 -0.69 -19.84 0.17
C THR A 9 -0.66 -20.84 1.34
N ALA A 10 -1.53 -20.63 2.33
CA ALA A 10 -1.63 -21.52 3.49
C ALA A 10 -2.35 -22.84 3.20
N VAL A 11 -3.21 -22.84 2.18
CA VAL A 11 -4.07 -23.95 1.77
C VAL A 11 -4.09 -24.07 0.25
N ALA A 12 -4.48 -25.25 -0.24
CA ALA A 12 -4.81 -25.39 -1.66
C ALA A 12 -6.15 -24.72 -1.92
N VAL A 13 -6.27 -23.99 -3.03
CA VAL A 13 -7.51 -23.28 -3.40
C VAL A 13 -7.81 -23.49 -4.87
N THR A 14 -9.10 -23.63 -5.20
CA THR A 14 -9.57 -23.65 -6.58
C THR A 14 -10.39 -22.39 -6.81
N VAL A 15 -9.88 -21.50 -7.66
CA VAL A 15 -10.55 -20.26 -8.05
C VAL A 15 -11.47 -20.59 -9.23
N THR A 16 -12.78 -20.66 -8.95
CA THR A 16 -13.79 -21.20 -9.87
C THR A 16 -14.51 -20.16 -10.72
N GLY A 17 -14.20 -18.87 -10.55
CA GLY A 17 -14.86 -17.80 -11.30
C GLY A 17 -14.08 -16.50 -11.33
N ASN A 18 -14.70 -15.50 -11.95
CA ASN A 18 -14.18 -14.13 -12.10
C ASN A 18 -14.47 -13.23 -10.89
N ARG A 19 -14.92 -13.79 -9.77
CA ARG A 19 -15.10 -13.04 -8.52
C ARG A 19 -13.82 -13.13 -7.68
N PRO A 20 -13.34 -12.02 -7.10
CA PRO A 20 -12.20 -12.06 -6.19
C PRO A 20 -12.44 -12.99 -5.00
N GLN A 21 -11.46 -13.83 -4.71
CA GLN A 21 -11.46 -14.76 -3.57
C GLN A 21 -10.33 -14.40 -2.62
N LYS A 22 -10.61 -14.50 -1.32
CA LYS A 22 -9.62 -14.32 -0.25
C LYS A 22 -8.90 -15.66 -0.03
N ILE A 23 -7.58 -15.65 -0.18
CA ILE A 23 -6.68 -16.79 -0.06
C ILE A 23 -5.79 -16.55 1.19
N PRO A 24 -5.86 -17.43 2.20
CA PRO A 24 -5.08 -17.27 3.43
C PRO A 24 -3.58 -17.57 3.21
N THR A 25 -2.73 -16.99 4.06
CA THR A 25 -1.26 -17.10 3.95
C THR A 25 -0.59 -17.50 5.27
N ARG A 26 -1.33 -17.49 6.39
CA ARG A 26 -0.83 -17.64 7.78
C ARG A 26 0.17 -16.58 8.23
N VAL A 27 0.47 -15.58 7.38
CA VAL A 27 1.30 -14.46 7.78
C VAL A 27 0.44 -13.50 8.58
N GLN A 28 0.77 -13.36 9.87
CA GLN A 28 0.12 -12.41 10.77
C GLN A 28 0.81 -11.06 10.68
N GLY A 29 0.02 -9.99 10.71
CA GLY A 29 0.53 -8.67 11.02
C GLY A 29 0.82 -8.51 12.53
N PRO A 30 1.61 -7.51 12.94
CA PRO A 30 2.28 -6.52 12.07
C PRO A 30 3.43 -7.14 11.27
N LEU A 31 3.64 -6.66 10.04
CA LEU A 31 4.79 -7.07 9.25
C LEU A 31 6.06 -6.47 9.87
N LEU A 32 6.95 -7.32 10.37
CA LEU A 32 8.21 -6.89 11.02
C LEU A 32 9.39 -7.08 10.07
N ILE A 33 10.12 -5.99 9.80
CA ILE A 33 11.39 -6.03 9.07
C ILE A 33 12.45 -5.38 9.96
N ASN A 34 13.53 -6.10 10.23
CA ASN A 34 14.56 -5.68 11.20
C ASN A 34 13.96 -5.26 12.55
N GLN A 35 13.00 -6.05 13.05
CA GLN A 35 12.26 -5.82 14.30
C GLN A 35 11.37 -4.56 14.34
N GLN A 36 11.19 -3.86 13.21
CA GLN A 36 10.33 -2.70 13.11
C GLN A 36 9.07 -3.01 12.30
N ALA A 37 7.91 -2.59 12.82
CA ALA A 37 6.65 -2.70 12.10
C ALA A 37 6.68 -1.81 10.84
N CYS A 38 6.40 -2.41 9.68
CA CYS A 38 6.40 -1.73 8.40
C CYS A 38 5.06 -1.85 7.68
N ARG A 39 4.78 -0.87 6.83
CA ARG A 39 3.72 -0.97 5.82
C ARG A 39 4.23 -1.74 4.62
N ALA A 40 3.31 -2.37 3.90
CA ALA A 40 3.65 -3.01 2.64
C ALA A 40 2.52 -2.89 1.61
N LEU A 41 2.92 -2.89 0.35
CA LEU A 41 2.05 -3.12 -0.78
C LEU A 41 2.08 -4.61 -1.13
N LEU A 42 0.91 -5.26 -1.14
CA LEU A 42 0.73 -6.61 -1.64
C LEU A 42 0.44 -6.54 -3.13
N LEU A 43 1.31 -7.17 -3.95
CA LEU A 43 1.14 -7.29 -5.40
C LEU A 43 1.23 -8.73 -5.86
N GLY A 44 0.63 -9.03 -7.01
CA GLY A 44 0.85 -10.29 -7.71
C GLY A 44 2.29 -10.45 -8.19
N ARG A 45 2.75 -11.70 -8.29
CA ARG A 45 4.02 -12.01 -8.97
C ARG A 45 3.80 -12.06 -10.48
N SER A 46 4.84 -11.77 -11.26
CA SER A 46 4.79 -11.88 -12.74
C SER A 46 4.35 -13.27 -13.20
N SER A 47 4.83 -14.33 -12.53
CA SER A 47 4.44 -15.72 -12.80
C SER A 47 2.96 -16.01 -12.55
N SER A 48 2.32 -15.28 -11.64
CA SER A 48 0.87 -15.39 -11.41
C SER A 48 0.09 -14.71 -12.52
N GLY A 49 0.51 -13.50 -12.93
CA GLY A 49 -0.06 -12.81 -14.07
C GLY A 49 0.04 -13.63 -15.36
N LEU A 50 1.19 -14.27 -15.61
CA LEU A 50 1.41 -15.13 -16.79
C LEU A 50 0.44 -16.33 -16.84
N ARG A 51 0.04 -16.84 -15.67
CA ARG A 51 -0.93 -17.94 -15.56
C ARG A 51 -2.39 -17.46 -15.66
N GLY A 52 -2.63 -16.16 -15.79
CA GLY A 52 -3.97 -15.57 -15.76
C GLY A 52 -4.55 -15.45 -14.35
N LEU A 53 -3.72 -15.46 -13.31
CA LEU A 53 -4.13 -15.16 -11.93
C LEU A 53 -3.88 -13.68 -11.65
N PHE A 54 -4.96 -12.93 -11.47
CA PHE A 54 -4.90 -11.51 -11.14
C PHE A 54 -5.04 -11.32 -9.63
N VAL A 55 -3.94 -10.94 -8.98
CA VAL A 55 -3.92 -10.56 -7.57
C VAL A 55 -4.30 -9.08 -7.48
N LEU A 56 -5.38 -8.78 -6.76
CA LEU A 56 -5.81 -7.42 -6.50
C LEU A 56 -4.80 -6.76 -5.55
N PRO A 57 -4.25 -5.57 -5.88
CA PRO A 57 -3.35 -4.86 -4.99
C PRO A 57 -3.98 -4.60 -3.63
N GLY A 58 -3.17 -4.71 -2.56
CA GLY A 58 -3.62 -4.45 -1.20
C GLY A 58 -2.61 -3.64 -0.40
N LEU A 59 -3.08 -2.72 0.44
CA LEU A 59 -2.25 -2.01 1.40
C LEU A 59 -2.32 -2.70 2.77
N ILE A 60 -1.16 -3.05 3.30
CA ILE A 60 -0.99 -3.59 4.64
C ILE A 60 -0.45 -2.48 5.54
N ASN A 61 -1.26 -2.07 6.52
CA ASN A 61 -0.87 -1.05 7.49
C ASN A 61 0.09 -1.62 8.54
N ALA A 62 0.98 -0.78 9.07
CA ALA A 62 1.96 -1.21 10.06
C ALA A 62 1.32 -1.66 11.39
N ASP A 63 0.12 -1.15 11.71
CA ASP A 63 -0.66 -1.48 12.89
C ASP A 63 -1.71 -2.58 12.63
N PHE A 64 -1.69 -3.21 11.46
CA PHE A 64 -2.57 -4.34 11.15
C PHE A 64 -2.10 -5.57 11.93
N GLN A 65 -3.01 -6.18 12.69
CA GLN A 65 -2.75 -7.34 13.57
C GLN A 65 -3.46 -8.62 13.09
N GLY A 66 -4.15 -8.55 11.95
CA GLY A 66 -4.85 -9.69 11.37
C GLY A 66 -3.96 -10.53 10.46
N GLU A 67 -4.55 -11.58 9.89
CA GLU A 67 -3.92 -12.36 8.84
C GLU A 67 -3.85 -11.55 7.54
N ILE A 68 -2.65 -11.45 6.98
CA ILE A 68 -2.44 -10.93 5.64
C ILE A 68 -2.98 -11.97 4.65
N CYS A 69 -4.00 -11.61 3.88
CA CYS A 69 -4.57 -12.51 2.89
C CYS A 69 -4.41 -11.95 1.49
N ILE A 70 -4.26 -12.86 0.53
CA ILE A 70 -4.18 -12.53 -0.89
C ILE A 70 -5.61 -12.48 -1.42
N VAL A 71 -5.98 -11.42 -2.12
CA VAL A 71 -7.25 -11.37 -2.84
C VAL A 71 -6.95 -11.54 -4.32
N ALA A 72 -7.50 -12.58 -4.94
CA ALA A 72 -7.21 -12.89 -6.34
C ALA A 72 -8.43 -13.42 -7.09
N GLN A 73 -8.42 -13.21 -8.41
CA GLN A 73 -9.37 -13.79 -9.35
C GLN A 73 -8.60 -14.38 -10.53
N THR A 74 -9.22 -15.31 -11.25
CA THR A 74 -8.61 -15.89 -12.46
C THR A 74 -9.35 -15.46 -13.72
N LEU A 75 -8.58 -15.25 -14.80
CA LEU A 75 -9.10 -15.05 -16.15
C LEU A 75 -9.53 -16.38 -16.81
N PHE A 76 -9.04 -17.52 -16.31
CA PHE A 76 -9.26 -18.84 -16.90
C PHE A 76 -9.77 -19.84 -15.84
N PRO A 77 -11.01 -19.71 -15.35
CA PRO A 77 -11.56 -20.63 -14.37
C PRO A 77 -11.86 -22.02 -14.98
N PRO A 78 -11.74 -23.12 -14.19
CA PRO A 78 -11.22 -23.15 -12.83
C PRO A 78 -9.68 -23.16 -12.79
N MET A 79 -9.10 -22.44 -11.83
CA MET A 79 -7.66 -22.48 -11.57
C MET A 79 -7.35 -23.13 -10.22
N HIS A 80 -6.59 -24.22 -10.24
CA HIS A 80 -6.06 -24.83 -9.03
C HIS A 80 -4.72 -24.21 -8.62
N ILE A 81 -4.63 -23.80 -7.34
CA ILE A 81 -3.44 -23.25 -6.72
C ILE A 81 -3.07 -24.16 -5.55
N PRO A 82 -1.97 -24.94 -5.65
CA PRO A 82 -1.50 -25.78 -4.56
C PRO A 82 -1.14 -24.97 -3.30
N LYS A 83 -1.21 -25.61 -2.13
CA LYS A 83 -0.65 -25.06 -0.88
C LYS A 83 0.84 -24.75 -1.04
N GLY A 84 1.32 -23.67 -0.43
CA GLY A 84 2.71 -23.23 -0.49
C GLY A 84 3.06 -22.51 -1.80
N SER A 85 2.07 -22.22 -2.65
CA SER A 85 2.33 -21.48 -3.89
C SER A 85 2.65 -20.02 -3.57
N LYS A 86 3.79 -19.55 -4.04
CA LYS A 86 4.17 -18.13 -4.01
C LYS A 86 3.47 -17.41 -5.15
N ILE A 87 2.31 -16.79 -4.87
CA ILE A 87 1.49 -16.13 -5.90
C ILE A 87 1.45 -14.59 -5.78
N ALA A 88 1.80 -14.09 -4.61
CA ALA A 88 1.90 -12.66 -4.33
C ALA A 88 3.24 -12.34 -3.67
N GLN A 89 3.52 -11.06 -3.51
CA GLN A 89 4.68 -10.55 -2.81
C GLN A 89 4.31 -9.29 -2.02
N LEU A 90 4.97 -9.08 -0.90
CA LEU A 90 4.88 -7.86 -0.09
C LEU A 90 6.08 -6.96 -0.41
N ILE A 91 5.81 -5.72 -0.80
CA ILE A 91 6.81 -4.68 -1.04
C ILE A 91 6.77 -3.70 0.13
N PRO A 92 7.79 -3.68 1.01
CA PRO A 92 7.83 -2.75 2.13
C PRO A 92 7.87 -1.29 1.64
N MET A 93 7.14 -0.41 2.33
CA MET A 93 7.02 1.01 1.97
C MET A 93 7.41 1.94 3.11
N GLN A 94 8.07 3.04 2.77
CA GLN A 94 8.39 4.14 3.70
C GLN A 94 7.13 4.98 4.00
N GLN A 95 7.04 5.54 5.22
CA GLN A 95 6.00 6.54 5.53
C GLN A 95 6.43 7.90 5.02
N LEU A 96 5.69 8.47 4.07
CA LEU A 96 5.90 9.89 3.70
C LEU A 96 5.10 10.84 4.61
N THR A 97 4.08 10.33 5.30
CA THR A 97 3.17 11.10 6.17
C THR A 97 3.48 10.96 7.66
N SER A 98 4.69 10.54 8.06
CA SER A 98 5.00 10.31 9.48
C SER A 98 5.06 11.59 10.30
N ALA A 99 5.26 12.72 9.65
CA ALA A 99 5.22 14.04 10.27
C ALA A 99 3.79 14.61 10.36
N MET A 100 2.78 13.93 9.81
CA MET A 100 1.39 14.37 9.87
C MET A 100 0.68 13.74 11.07
N GLU A 101 -0.01 14.56 11.85
CA GLU A 101 -0.81 14.09 12.99
C GLU A 101 -1.96 13.19 12.48
N PRO A 102 -2.17 12.02 13.10
CA PRO A 102 -3.24 11.12 12.70
C PRO A 102 -4.61 11.74 12.97
N ILE A 103 -5.52 11.68 11.99
CA ILE A 103 -6.90 12.17 12.11
C ILE A 103 -7.69 11.39 13.19
N THR A 104 -7.24 10.19 13.54
CA THR A 104 -7.83 9.35 14.59
C THR A 104 -6.76 8.56 15.34
N ASN A 105 -6.89 8.46 16.66
CA ASN A 105 -6.03 7.66 17.52
C ASN A 105 -6.45 6.18 17.59
N GLN A 106 -7.43 5.76 16.79
CA GLN A 106 -7.90 4.37 16.82
C GLN A 106 -6.93 3.43 16.09
N CYS A 107 -6.37 2.47 16.83
CA CYS A 107 -5.61 1.37 16.24
C CYS A 107 -6.49 0.54 15.29
N ARG A 108 -5.97 0.21 14.11
CA ARG A 108 -6.66 -0.65 13.14
C ARG A 108 -6.95 -2.05 13.69
N GLY A 109 -6.00 -2.62 14.45
CA GLY A 109 -6.09 -3.99 14.93
C GLY A 109 -6.23 -4.99 13.78
N SER A 110 -7.14 -5.97 13.90
CA SER A 110 -7.39 -6.98 12.86
C SER A 110 -8.38 -6.54 11.77
N LYS A 111 -8.83 -5.28 11.78
CA LYS A 111 -9.86 -4.78 10.86
C LYS A 111 -9.28 -4.46 9.48
N GLY A 112 -9.83 -5.06 8.41
CA GLY A 112 -9.44 -4.84 7.00
C GLY A 112 -10.63 -4.47 6.10
N PHE A 113 -10.42 -4.39 4.79
CA PHE A 113 -11.48 -4.32 3.75
C PHE A 113 -12.57 -3.25 3.98
N GLY A 114 -12.20 -1.97 4.07
CA GLY A 114 -13.15 -0.86 4.19
C GLY A 114 -13.68 -0.60 5.61
N SER A 115 -13.18 -1.30 6.62
CA SER A 115 -13.56 -1.16 8.03
C SER A 115 -13.24 0.21 8.67
N SER A 116 -12.53 1.10 7.97
CA SER A 116 -12.13 2.39 8.56
C SER A 116 -13.24 3.41 8.64
N GLY A 117 -14.38 3.24 7.94
CA GLY A 117 -15.61 4.04 8.08
C GLY A 117 -15.50 5.55 7.82
N GLY A 118 -14.31 6.13 7.85
CA GLY A 118 -14.04 7.53 7.64
C GLY A 118 -14.10 7.89 6.17
N LEU A 119 -14.76 9.00 5.88
CA LEU A 119 -14.53 9.74 4.65
C LEU A 119 -13.03 10.05 4.57
N ALA A 120 -12.37 9.67 3.47
CA ALA A 120 -11.05 10.17 3.17
C ALA A 120 -11.22 11.66 2.82
N LEU A 121 -11.15 12.52 3.83
CA LEU A 121 -11.13 13.96 3.65
C LEU A 121 -9.69 14.42 3.81
N LEU A 122 -8.93 14.43 2.71
CA LEU A 122 -7.57 14.96 2.65
C LEU A 122 -7.63 16.48 2.38
N THR A 123 -8.43 17.21 3.14
CA THR A 123 -8.43 18.67 3.07
C THR A 123 -7.25 19.20 3.86
N LEU A 124 -6.21 19.66 3.16
CA LEU A 124 -5.22 20.56 3.74
C LEU A 124 -5.89 21.93 3.93
N ASP A 125 -5.83 22.48 5.13
CA ASP A 125 -6.28 23.84 5.40
C ASP A 125 -5.28 24.83 4.76
N LEU A 126 -5.69 25.49 3.67
CA LEU A 126 -4.87 26.47 2.94
C LEU A 126 -4.87 27.87 3.58
N ARG A 127 -5.20 28.00 4.88
CA ARG A 127 -4.99 29.25 5.61
C ARG A 127 -3.54 29.75 5.49
N GLU A 128 -2.57 28.83 5.41
CA GLU A 128 -1.19 29.09 5.04
C GLU A 128 -0.84 28.32 3.77
N ARG A 129 -0.37 29.00 2.72
CA ARG A 129 -0.04 28.34 1.46
C ARG A 129 1.30 27.60 1.56
N PRO A 130 1.43 26.38 0.96
CA PRO A 130 2.69 25.65 0.98
C PRO A 130 3.80 26.46 0.28
N VAL A 131 4.91 26.68 0.98
CA VAL A 131 6.10 27.35 0.44
C VAL A 131 7.29 26.41 0.52
N VAL A 132 8.12 26.41 -0.51
CA VAL A 132 9.38 25.66 -0.55
C VAL A 132 10.56 26.62 -0.69
N PRO A 133 11.68 26.39 0.00
CA PRO A 133 12.88 27.18 -0.20
C PRO A 133 13.48 26.87 -1.57
N ALA A 134 13.76 27.91 -2.35
CA ALA A 134 14.44 27.82 -3.63
C ALA A 134 15.70 28.68 -3.59
N VAL A 135 16.77 28.16 -4.17
CA VAL A 135 18.03 28.88 -4.36
C VAL A 135 18.08 29.35 -5.80
N PHE A 136 18.18 30.65 -6.00
CA PHE A 136 18.39 31.26 -7.31
C PHE A 136 19.83 31.76 -7.38
N GLN A 137 20.55 31.34 -8.41
CA GLN A 137 21.85 31.92 -8.73
C GLN A 137 21.68 33.09 -9.67
N CYS A 138 22.06 34.28 -9.23
CA CYS A 138 22.08 35.46 -10.08
C CYS A 138 23.44 36.16 -9.94
N GLN A 139 24.11 36.39 -11.06
CA GLN A 139 25.41 37.09 -11.13
C GLN A 139 26.50 36.50 -10.21
N GLY A 140 26.44 35.19 -9.92
CA GLY A 140 27.42 34.51 -9.08
C GLY A 140 27.10 34.49 -7.59
N GLU A 141 25.95 35.04 -7.17
CA GLU A 141 25.47 34.99 -5.79
C GLU A 141 24.26 34.06 -5.65
N ASP A 142 24.21 33.31 -4.55
CA ASP A 142 23.10 32.42 -4.18
C ASP A 142 22.06 33.20 -3.37
N LEU A 143 20.89 33.43 -3.96
CA LEU A 143 19.74 34.01 -3.29
C LEU A 143 18.76 32.92 -2.85
N ARG A 144 18.59 32.75 -1.54
CA ARG A 144 17.58 31.86 -0.96
C ARG A 144 16.27 32.62 -0.78
N ILE A 145 15.24 32.20 -1.49
CA ILE A 145 13.88 32.72 -1.32
C ILE A 145 12.90 31.59 -1.02
N SER A 146 11.80 31.92 -0.33
CA SER A 146 10.67 30.99 -0.20
C SER A 146 9.74 31.21 -1.38
N VAL A 147 9.54 30.19 -2.20
CA VAL A 147 8.62 30.24 -3.33
C VAL A 147 7.35 29.47 -3.01
N LEU A 148 6.23 29.97 -3.52
CA LEU A 148 4.96 29.28 -3.43
C LEU A 148 5.04 27.97 -4.21
N LEU A 149 4.71 26.85 -3.56
CA LEU A 149 4.55 25.58 -4.24
C LEU A 149 3.16 25.59 -4.87
N ASP A 150 3.10 25.86 -6.17
CA ASP A 150 1.87 25.77 -6.95
C ASP A 150 1.67 24.32 -7.42
N PRO A 151 0.67 23.58 -6.91
CA PRO A 151 0.35 22.24 -7.41
C PRO A 151 -0.36 22.28 -8.78
N GLY A 152 -0.67 23.46 -9.33
CA GLY A 152 -1.33 23.61 -10.63
C GLY A 152 -2.82 23.29 -10.62
N ALA A 153 -3.47 23.34 -9.45
CA ALA A 153 -4.89 23.06 -9.29
C ALA A 153 -5.59 24.15 -8.48
N ASP A 154 -6.63 24.78 -9.05
CA ASP A 154 -7.44 25.82 -8.37
C ASP A 154 -8.27 25.25 -7.19
N VAL A 155 -8.44 23.93 -7.16
CA VAL A 155 -8.80 23.16 -5.97
C VAL A 155 -7.97 21.88 -6.01
N THR A 156 -7.09 21.68 -5.03
CA THR A 156 -6.40 20.40 -4.88
C THR A 156 -7.26 19.49 -4.02
N ILE A 157 -7.98 18.56 -4.66
CA ILE A 157 -8.56 17.39 -4.00
C ILE A 157 -7.66 16.22 -4.39
N VAL A 158 -7.10 15.54 -3.37
CA VAL A 158 -6.53 14.20 -3.53
C VAL A 158 -7.39 13.24 -2.73
#